data_AF-A0A5N5EV70-F1
#
_entry.id   AF-A0A5N5EV70-F1
#
_cell.length_a   1.000
_cell.length_b   1.000
_cell.length_c   1.000
_cell.angle_alpha   90.00
_cell.angle_beta   90.00
_cell.angle_gamma   90.00
#
_symmetry.space_group_name_H-M   'P 1'
#
loop_
_entity.id
_entity.type
_entity.pdbx_description
1 polymer ?
#
loop_
_entity_poly.entity_id
_entity_poly.type
_entity_poly.pdbx_seq_one_letter_code
_entity_poly.pdbx_strand_id
1 'polypeptide(L)'
;MRNDGVPRPRFDGVPRPHFVVQIHDARRMHFDFRLEVDGVLKSWAVRRGPSENPSDRRLAVETEDHPLEYREFEGVIPQGESGSGTVIVWDQGTYEPLGHDGEGDTVPFAESLALGHATFWLHGSKLHGEFALTRFRVGDEPESGGQEAWLLIKANDRLAVRDRPGSPDPYHARSARTGRTLHQVAVAAARGDGD
;
A
#
# COMPACT_ATOMS: atom_id res chain seq x y z
N MET A 1 25.19 21.18 -9.17
CA MET A 1 24.61 21.99 -8.08
C MET A 1 23.10 21.88 -8.22
N ARG A 2 22.49 21.02 -7.41
CA ARG A 2 21.64 21.33 -6.24
C ARG A 2 20.16 21.29 -6.62
N ASN A 3 19.44 20.28 -6.13
CA ASN A 3 18.17 20.52 -5.44
C ASN A 3 17.81 19.32 -4.54
N ASP A 4 18.57 19.10 -3.47
CA ASP A 4 18.31 18.06 -2.46
C ASP A 4 17.47 18.60 -1.29
N GLY A 5 16.67 19.65 -1.51
CA GLY A 5 16.22 20.54 -0.44
C GLY A 5 14.74 20.89 -0.47
N VAL A 6 13.85 19.95 -0.80
CA VAL A 6 12.46 20.10 -0.32
C VAL A 6 12.51 19.95 1.21
N PRO A 7 12.14 20.97 2.00
CA PRO A 7 12.09 20.85 3.44
C PRO A 7 11.11 19.73 3.77
N ARG A 8 11.60 18.65 4.38
CA ARG A 8 10.69 17.63 4.90
C ARG A 8 9.85 18.27 6.00
N PRO A 9 8.52 18.18 5.97
CA PRO A 9 7.69 18.71 7.03
C PRO A 9 8.18 18.16 8.37
N ARG A 10 8.46 19.05 9.32
CA ARG A 10 8.69 18.66 10.70
C ARG A 10 7.33 18.37 11.30
N PHE A 11 7.00 17.09 11.43
CA PHE A 11 5.84 16.64 12.21
C PHE A 11 6.15 16.81 13.71
N ASP A 12 6.29 18.05 14.15
CA ASP A 12 6.53 18.37 15.56
C ASP A 12 5.20 18.19 16.32
N GLY A 13 4.92 16.95 16.75
CA GLY A 13 3.85 16.62 17.69
C GLY A 13 2.57 16.00 17.13
N VAL A 14 2.39 15.93 15.80
CA VAL A 14 1.27 15.21 15.17
C VAL A 14 1.71 13.77 14.84
N PRO A 15 0.99 12.74 15.33
CA PRO A 15 1.28 11.35 14.97
C PRO A 15 1.22 11.17 13.45
N ARG A 16 2.25 10.52 12.88
CA ARG A 16 2.23 10.17 11.46
C ARG A 16 1.16 9.11 11.20
N PRO A 17 0.36 9.23 10.12
CA PRO A 17 -0.64 8.23 9.76
C PRO A 17 0.03 6.90 9.39
N HIS A 18 -0.69 5.80 9.56
CA HIS A 18 -0.16 4.46 9.31
C HIS A 18 -0.37 4.00 7.87
N PHE A 19 0.47 3.06 7.45
CA PHE A 19 0.22 2.25 6.27
C PHE A 19 0.38 0.77 6.61
N VAL A 20 -0.25 -0.07 5.80
CA VAL A 20 -0.09 -1.51 5.85
C VAL A 20 -0.07 -2.07 4.44
N VAL A 21 0.71 -3.13 4.24
CA VAL A 21 0.64 -3.96 3.05
C VAL A 21 0.38 -5.38 3.49
N GLN A 22 -0.76 -5.93 3.11
CA GLN A 22 -1.13 -7.32 3.38
C GLN A 22 -0.92 -8.16 2.13
N ILE A 23 -0.38 -9.38 2.27
CA ILE A 23 -0.47 -10.38 1.19
C ILE A 23 -1.74 -11.16 1.41
N HIS A 24 -2.52 -11.29 0.33
CA HIS A 24 -3.82 -11.93 0.36
C HIS A 24 -3.88 -13.07 -0.68
N ASP A 25 -3.83 -14.30 -0.18
CA ASP A 25 -4.01 -15.53 -0.96
C ASP A 25 -5.51 -15.83 -1.11
N ALA A 26 -6.19 -14.97 -1.86
CA ALA A 26 -7.59 -15.13 -2.24
C ALA A 26 -7.71 -15.97 -3.53
N ARG A 27 -8.85 -15.84 -4.24
CA ARG A 27 -9.00 -16.41 -5.60
C ARG A 27 -7.86 -16.07 -6.55
N ARG A 28 -7.25 -14.89 -6.37
CA ARG A 28 -6.01 -14.48 -7.02
C ARG A 28 -5.11 -13.88 -5.96
N MET A 29 -3.86 -14.31 -5.94
CA MET A 29 -2.81 -13.70 -5.12
C MET A 29 -2.67 -12.21 -5.45
N HIS A 30 -2.71 -11.36 -4.43
CA HIS A 30 -2.45 -9.93 -4.55
C HIS A 30 -1.92 -9.37 -3.23
N PHE A 31 -1.46 -8.12 -3.28
CA PHE A 31 -1.08 -7.35 -2.12
C PHE A 31 -2.12 -6.25 -1.91
N ASP A 32 -2.76 -6.20 -0.75
CA ASP A 32 -3.60 -5.09 -0.35
C ASP A 32 -2.73 -3.99 0.24
N PHE A 33 -2.57 -2.89 -0.50
CA PHE A 33 -1.84 -1.71 -0.06
C PHE A 33 -2.82 -0.71 0.54
N ARG A 34 -2.59 -0.26 1.77
CA ARG A 34 -3.54 0.59 2.50
C ARG A 34 -2.87 1.75 3.21
N LEU A 35 -3.55 2.90 3.19
CA LEU A 35 -3.12 4.13 3.84
C LEU A 35 -4.23 4.61 4.79
N GLU A 36 -3.87 4.94 6.02
CA GLU A 36 -4.76 5.62 6.96
C GLU A 36 -5.03 7.05 6.47
N VAL A 37 -6.28 7.36 6.17
CA VAL A 37 -6.75 8.67 5.71
C VAL A 37 -8.13 8.93 6.32
N ASP A 38 -8.30 10.07 6.98
CA ASP A 38 -9.59 10.52 7.56
C ASP A 38 -10.33 9.43 8.37
N GLY A 39 -9.58 8.65 9.16
CA GLY A 39 -10.14 7.65 10.07
C GLY A 39 -10.47 6.28 9.44
N VAL A 40 -10.11 6.05 8.17
CA VAL A 40 -10.27 4.76 7.48
C VAL A 40 -8.99 4.35 6.77
N LEU A 41 -8.92 3.09 6.35
CA LEU A 41 -7.87 2.57 5.47
C LEU A 41 -8.32 2.65 4.01
N LYS A 42 -7.86 3.68 3.30
CA LYS A 42 -7.96 3.74 1.82
C LYS A 42 -7.13 2.62 1.23
N SER A 43 -7.72 1.83 0.34
CA SER A 43 -7.21 0.49 0.03
C SER A 43 -7.12 0.23 -1.48
N TRP A 44 -6.05 -0.44 -1.89
CA TRP A 44 -5.84 -0.85 -3.28
C TRP A 44 -5.27 -2.26 -3.37
N ALA A 45 -5.83 -3.09 -4.25
CA ALA A 45 -5.30 -4.39 -4.61
C ALA A 45 -4.22 -4.24 -5.70
N VAL A 46 -2.98 -4.64 -5.36
CA VAL A 46 -1.78 -4.59 -6.21
C VAL A 46 -1.33 -6.01 -6.53
N ARG A 47 -1.73 -6.55 -7.68
CA ARG A 47 -1.52 -7.98 -8.03
C ARG A 47 -0.06 -8.44 -7.96
N ARG A 48 0.86 -7.61 -8.43
CA ARG A 48 2.29 -7.93 -8.45
C ARG A 48 3.03 -7.44 -7.20
N GLY A 49 2.31 -6.78 -6.29
CA GLY A 49 2.85 -6.09 -5.12
C GLY A 49 3.58 -4.77 -5.42
N PRO A 50 3.86 -3.98 -4.37
CA PRO A 50 4.66 -2.75 -4.44
C PRO A 50 6.14 -3.07 -4.72
N SER A 51 6.81 -2.21 -5.48
CA SER A 51 8.22 -2.38 -5.86
C SER A 51 9.05 -1.20 -5.42
N GLU A 52 10.28 -1.46 -4.98
CA GLU A 52 11.29 -0.42 -4.72
C GLU A 52 12.05 0.00 -5.99
N ASN A 53 11.68 -0.55 -7.16
CA ASN A 53 12.24 -0.15 -8.46
C ASN A 53 11.40 0.96 -9.11
N PRO A 54 11.96 2.15 -9.36
CA PRO A 54 11.23 3.25 -10.01
C PRO A 54 10.76 2.96 -11.44
N SER A 55 11.36 1.98 -12.12
CA SER A 55 10.93 1.56 -13.46
C SER A 55 9.68 0.67 -13.44
N ASP A 56 9.30 0.14 -12.28
CA ASP A 56 8.13 -0.71 -12.15
C ASP A 56 6.85 0.11 -11.98
N ARG A 57 5.93 -0.02 -12.93
CA ARG A 57 4.57 0.54 -12.85
C ARG A 57 3.60 -0.52 -12.31
N ARG A 58 3.17 -0.37 -11.06
CA ARG A 58 2.29 -1.33 -10.39
C ARG A 58 0.84 -0.87 -10.50
N LEU A 59 0.03 -1.62 -11.24
CA LEU A 59 -1.42 -1.41 -11.27
C LEU A 59 -1.99 -1.68 -9.87
N ALA A 60 -2.70 -0.69 -9.35
CA ALA A 60 -3.36 -0.68 -8.06
C ALA A 60 -4.86 -0.44 -8.32
N VAL A 61 -5.68 -1.42 -7.99
CA VAL A 61 -7.15 -1.33 -8.19
C VAL A 61 -7.75 -0.93 -6.85
N GLU A 62 -8.49 0.18 -6.82
CA GLU A 62 -9.13 0.65 -5.59
C GLU A 62 -10.17 -0.37 -5.10
N THR A 63 -10.18 -0.58 -3.78
CA THR A 63 -11.11 -1.49 -3.10
C THR A 63 -11.86 -0.72 -2.01
N GLU A 64 -12.81 -1.38 -1.33
CA GLU A 64 -13.58 -0.75 -0.26
C GLU A 64 -12.68 -0.23 0.86
N ASP A 65 -13.12 0.82 1.54
CA ASP A 65 -12.46 1.32 2.75
C ASP A 65 -12.51 0.26 3.85
N HIS A 66 -11.44 0.13 4.63
CA HIS A 66 -11.38 -0.81 5.75
C HIS A 66 -11.27 -0.06 7.09
N PRO A 67 -11.76 -0.61 8.20
CA PRO A 67 -11.57 -0.01 9.52
C PRO A 67 -10.09 -0.04 9.92
N LEU A 68 -9.64 0.93 10.74
CA LEU A 68 -8.23 1.08 11.11
C LEU A 68 -7.64 -0.17 11.77
N GLU A 69 -8.43 -0.87 12.59
CA GLU A 69 -8.04 -2.13 13.24
C GLU A 69 -7.67 -3.24 12.25
N TYR A 70 -8.21 -3.19 11.03
CA TYR A 70 -7.92 -4.19 9.99
C TYR A 70 -6.45 -4.17 9.54
N ARG A 71 -5.70 -3.11 9.84
CA ARG A 71 -4.25 -3.05 9.60
C ARG A 71 -3.49 -4.16 10.33
N GLU A 72 -4.07 -4.68 11.41
CA GLU A 72 -3.48 -5.73 12.22
C GLU A 72 -4.00 -7.12 11.85
N PHE A 73 -4.96 -7.22 10.94
CA PHE A 73 -5.54 -8.50 10.58
C PHE A 73 -4.51 -9.41 9.87
N GLU A 74 -4.33 -10.60 10.44
CA GLU A 74 -3.54 -11.71 9.92
C GLU A 74 -4.25 -13.01 10.31
N GLY A 75 -4.61 -13.84 9.35
CA GLY A 75 -5.49 -14.98 9.59
C GLY A 75 -6.07 -15.57 8.32
N VAL A 76 -7.13 -16.36 8.48
CA VAL A 76 -7.88 -16.97 7.37
C VAL A 76 -9.29 -16.38 7.35
N ILE A 77 -9.66 -15.80 6.21
CA ILE A 77 -11.02 -15.37 5.92
C ILE A 77 -11.80 -16.60 5.42
N PRO A 78 -12.91 -16.97 6.09
CA PRO A 78 -13.67 -18.19 5.77
C PRO A 78 -14.13 -18.28 4.31
N GLN A 79 -14.28 -19.51 3.83
CA GLN A 79 -14.85 -19.75 2.50
C GLN A 79 -16.30 -19.28 2.44
N GLY A 80 -16.67 -18.60 1.35
CA GLY A 80 -18.00 -18.03 1.16
C GLY A 80 -18.14 -16.58 1.64
N GLU A 81 -17.17 -16.06 2.39
CA GLU A 81 -17.09 -14.65 2.75
C GLU A 81 -16.40 -13.83 1.65
N SER A 82 -16.67 -12.53 1.64
CA SER A 82 -15.99 -11.60 0.72
C SER A 82 -14.52 -11.53 1.07
N GLY A 83 -13.65 -11.75 0.08
CA GLY A 83 -12.21 -11.85 0.33
C GLY A 83 -11.77 -13.17 0.97
N SER A 84 -12.48 -14.29 0.77
CA SER A 84 -12.03 -15.59 1.29
C SER A 84 -10.60 -15.92 0.86
N GLY A 85 -9.77 -16.32 1.83
CA GLY A 85 -8.33 -16.49 1.61
C GLY A 85 -7.50 -16.38 2.88
N THR A 86 -6.19 -16.58 2.75
CA THR A 86 -5.26 -16.36 3.87
C THR A 86 -4.61 -15.00 3.72
N VAL A 87 -4.50 -14.27 4.83
CA VAL A 87 -3.93 -12.91 4.89
C VAL A 87 -2.76 -12.89 5.86
N ILE A 88 -1.65 -12.26 5.45
CA ILE A 88 -0.56 -11.88 6.36
C ILE A 88 -0.25 -10.39 6.25
N VAL A 89 0.21 -9.78 7.33
CA VAL A 89 0.74 -8.40 7.30
C VAL A 89 2.16 -8.45 6.77
N TRP A 90 2.33 -8.19 5.46
CA TRP A 90 3.63 -8.25 4.82
C TRP A 90 4.50 -7.05 5.20
N ASP A 91 3.98 -5.84 5.22
CA ASP A 91 4.70 -4.67 5.71
C ASP A 91 3.76 -3.74 6.45
N GLN A 92 4.30 -2.92 7.33
CA GLN A 92 3.55 -1.91 8.06
C GLN A 92 4.50 -0.82 8.57
N GLY A 93 3.94 0.34 8.85
CA GLY A 93 4.68 1.46 9.42
C GLY A 93 3.87 2.74 9.39
N THR A 94 4.57 3.85 9.27
CA THR A 94 3.95 5.17 9.08
C THR A 94 4.33 5.77 7.74
N TYR A 95 3.58 6.78 7.30
CA TYR A 95 3.91 7.52 6.10
C TYR A 95 3.81 9.04 6.31
N GLU A 96 4.50 9.79 5.45
CA GLU A 96 4.47 11.25 5.41
C GLU A 96 3.87 11.70 4.07
N PRO A 97 2.72 12.38 4.05
CA PRO A 97 2.25 13.11 2.88
C PRO A 97 3.28 14.12 2.38
N LEU A 98 3.48 14.20 1.05
CA LEU A 98 4.44 15.12 0.42
C LEU A 98 3.78 16.12 -0.54
N GLY A 99 2.44 16.17 -0.60
CA GLY A 99 1.70 17.09 -1.45
C GLY A 99 1.82 18.54 -0.97
N HIS A 100 2.13 19.45 -1.89
CA HIS A 100 2.13 20.89 -1.66
C HIS A 100 1.37 21.61 -2.78
N ASP A 101 0.72 22.72 -2.46
CA ASP A 101 0.06 23.57 -3.44
C ASP A 101 1.05 24.56 -4.11
N GLY A 102 0.53 25.46 -4.94
CA GLY A 102 1.33 26.46 -5.65
C GLY A 102 1.97 27.53 -4.75
N GLU A 103 1.50 27.67 -3.52
CA GLU A 103 2.00 28.62 -2.52
C GLU A 103 3.01 27.94 -1.58
N GLY A 104 3.09 26.62 -1.60
CA GLY A 104 4.03 25.78 -0.85
C GLY A 104 3.42 25.16 0.41
N ASP A 105 2.13 25.39 0.66
CA ASP A 105 1.43 24.86 1.81
C ASP A 105 1.11 23.38 1.62
N THR A 106 1.10 22.61 2.71
CA THR A 106 0.81 21.17 2.67
C THR A 106 -0.64 20.92 2.28
N VAL A 107 -0.84 20.10 1.25
CA VAL A 107 -2.17 19.66 0.81
C VAL A 107 -2.62 18.47 1.66
N PRO A 108 -3.84 18.47 2.22
CA PRO A 108 -4.40 17.31 2.90
C PRO A 108 -4.33 16.07 2.02
N PHE A 109 -3.94 14.93 2.59
CA PHE A 109 -3.70 13.72 1.81
C PHE A 109 -4.98 13.20 1.10
N ALA A 110 -6.14 13.34 1.75
CA ALA A 110 -7.44 13.03 1.16
C ALA A 110 -7.72 13.86 -0.11
N GLU A 111 -7.33 15.13 -0.11
CA GLU A 111 -7.48 16.02 -1.28
C GLU A 111 -6.54 15.60 -2.40
N SER A 112 -5.28 15.23 -2.09
CA SER A 112 -4.35 14.69 -3.09
C SER A 112 -4.89 13.42 -3.75
N LEU A 113 -5.51 12.52 -2.98
CA LEU A 113 -6.20 11.35 -3.53
C LEU A 113 -7.43 11.75 -4.38
N ALA A 114 -8.24 12.71 -3.92
CA ALA A 114 -9.39 13.20 -4.68
C ALA A 114 -8.96 13.80 -6.04
N LEU A 115 -7.86 14.54 -6.08
CA LEU A 115 -7.24 15.08 -7.30
C LEU A 115 -6.62 14.00 -8.21
N GLY A 116 -6.45 12.77 -7.69
CA GLY A 116 -5.94 11.63 -8.45
C GLY A 116 -4.42 11.55 -8.50
N HIS A 117 -3.70 12.32 -7.67
CA HIS A 117 -2.26 12.21 -7.55
C HIS A 117 -1.82 12.49 -6.11
N ALA A 118 -1.24 11.50 -5.46
CA ALA A 118 -0.73 11.62 -4.10
C ALA A 118 0.71 11.09 -4.02
N THR A 119 1.61 11.89 -3.47
CA THR A 119 2.99 11.52 -3.17
C THR A 119 3.18 11.40 -1.66
N PHE A 120 3.95 10.40 -1.24
CA PHE A 120 4.17 10.11 0.18
C PHE A 120 5.48 9.38 0.41
N TRP A 121 6.08 9.60 1.58
CA TRP A 121 7.26 8.88 2.06
C TRP A 121 6.86 7.75 3.00
N LEU A 122 7.24 6.51 2.70
CA LEU A 122 7.02 5.35 3.55
C LEU A 122 8.16 5.12 4.55
N HIS A 123 7.77 4.81 5.79
CA HIS A 123 8.63 4.37 6.88
C HIS A 123 8.22 2.95 7.34
N GLY A 124 8.43 1.97 6.46
CA GLY A 124 8.11 0.58 6.70
C GLY A 124 9.20 -0.24 7.37
N SER A 125 8.93 -1.53 7.52
CA SER A 125 9.95 -2.54 7.78
C SER A 125 10.61 -3.04 6.49
N LYS A 126 9.89 -2.94 5.36
CA LYS A 126 10.34 -3.40 4.04
C LYS A 126 10.35 -2.26 3.03
N LEU A 127 9.26 -1.52 2.91
CA LEU A 127 9.14 -0.41 1.98
C LEU A 127 9.61 0.90 2.60
N HIS A 128 10.50 1.59 1.88
CA HIS A 128 11.04 2.86 2.33
C HIS A 128 11.10 3.87 1.19
N GLY A 129 11.08 5.14 1.56
CA GLY A 129 11.26 6.22 0.58
C GLY A 129 9.96 6.67 -0.04
N GLU A 130 10.09 7.49 -1.07
CA GLU A 130 8.98 8.15 -1.72
C GLU A 130 8.31 7.25 -2.76
N PHE A 131 6.97 7.27 -2.73
CA PHE A 131 6.06 6.61 -3.66
C PHE A 131 4.99 7.61 -4.12
N ALA A 132 4.38 7.30 -5.26
CA ALA A 132 3.25 8.02 -5.81
C ALA A 132 2.11 7.07 -6.17
N LEU A 133 0.88 7.48 -5.86
CA LEU A 133 -0.35 6.93 -6.41
C LEU A 133 -0.90 7.91 -7.44
N THR A 134 -1.10 7.47 -8.69
CA THR A 134 -1.66 8.29 -9.77
C THR A 134 -2.85 7.59 -10.43
N ARG A 135 -4.02 8.23 -10.41
CA ARG A 135 -5.25 7.73 -11.02
C ARG A 135 -5.24 8.01 -12.51
N PHE A 136 -5.73 7.05 -13.28
CA PHE A 136 -5.90 7.14 -14.73
C PHE A 136 -7.14 6.37 -15.15
N ARG A 137 -7.66 6.68 -16.35
CA ARG A 137 -8.80 5.98 -16.93
C ARG A 137 -8.33 4.84 -17.82
N VAL A 138 -9.00 3.70 -17.71
CA VAL A 138 -8.78 2.51 -18.53
C VAL A 138 -9.99 2.30 -19.43
N GLY A 139 -9.74 2.26 -20.73
CA GLY A 139 -10.76 2.08 -21.78
C GLY A 139 -11.22 3.39 -22.41
N ASP A 140 -11.67 3.29 -23.67
CA ASP A 140 -12.08 4.43 -24.51
C ASP A 140 -13.60 4.54 -24.66
N GLU A 141 -14.40 3.89 -23.79
CA GLU A 141 -15.87 3.90 -23.90
C GLU A 141 -16.43 5.28 -23.51
N PRO A 142 -16.92 6.09 -24.47
CA PRO A 142 -17.28 7.49 -24.23
C PRO A 142 -18.49 7.65 -23.30
N GLU A 143 -19.33 6.62 -23.19
CA GLU A 143 -20.60 6.67 -22.46
C GLU A 143 -20.49 6.18 -21.01
N SER A 144 -19.44 5.42 -20.67
CA SER A 144 -19.28 4.79 -19.34
C SER A 144 -18.19 5.44 -18.48
N GLY A 145 -17.43 6.39 -19.03
CA GLY A 145 -16.38 7.11 -18.29
C GLY A 145 -15.08 6.33 -18.05
N GLY A 146 -14.94 5.13 -18.63
CA GLY A 146 -13.81 4.22 -18.42
C GLY A 146 -13.76 3.65 -16.99
N GLN A 147 -13.03 2.56 -16.77
CA GLN A 147 -12.76 2.10 -15.41
C GLN A 147 -11.59 2.91 -14.83
N GLU A 148 -11.79 3.51 -13.66
CA GLU A 148 -10.71 4.21 -12.97
C GLU A 148 -9.76 3.19 -12.33
N ALA A 149 -8.46 3.38 -12.55
CA ALA A 149 -7.41 2.58 -11.95
C ALA A 149 -6.27 3.46 -11.47
N TRP A 150 -5.42 2.92 -10.59
CA TRP A 150 -4.29 3.64 -10.04
C TRP A 150 -2.96 2.98 -10.44
N LEU A 151 -1.91 3.79 -10.55
CA LEU A 151 -0.53 3.32 -10.59
C LEU A 151 0.14 3.66 -9.28
N LEU A 152 0.70 2.64 -8.62
CA LEU A 152 1.66 2.79 -7.54
C LEU A 152 3.07 2.73 -8.12
N ILE A 153 3.85 3.79 -7.93
CA ILE A 153 5.19 3.95 -8.50
C ILE A 153 6.15 4.43 -7.43
N LYS A 154 7.33 3.80 -7.36
CA LYS A 154 8.44 4.27 -6.52
C LYS A 154 9.12 5.49 -7.16
N ALA A 155 9.35 6.55 -6.41
CA ALA A 155 10.14 7.68 -6.89
C ALA A 155 11.63 7.32 -6.96
N ASN A 156 12.35 7.97 -7.87
CA ASN A 156 13.79 7.80 -8.04
C ASN A 156 14.60 8.58 -6.98
N ASP A 157 14.40 8.22 -5.72
CA ASP A 157 15.14 8.76 -4.58
C ASP A 157 16.38 7.91 -4.25
N ARG A 158 17.10 8.30 -3.19
CA ARG A 158 18.31 7.62 -2.71
C ARG A 158 18.10 6.18 -2.21
N LEU A 159 16.85 5.77 -1.97
CA LEU A 159 16.49 4.44 -1.46
C LEU A 159 15.96 3.53 -2.58
N ALA A 160 15.82 4.03 -3.81
CA ALA A 160 15.40 3.25 -4.96
C ALA A 160 16.34 2.07 -5.27
N VAL A 161 15.76 0.91 -5.59
CA VAL A 161 16.48 -0.34 -5.91
C VAL A 161 16.18 -0.75 -7.34
N ARG A 162 17.16 -0.64 -8.24
CA ARG A 162 16.96 -0.87 -9.69
C ARG A 162 17.25 -2.30 -10.16
N ASP A 163 18.14 -3.01 -9.47
CA ASP A 163 18.72 -4.27 -9.94
C ASP A 163 18.26 -5.49 -9.14
N ARG A 164 17.13 -5.39 -8.42
CA ARG A 164 16.50 -6.52 -7.73
C ARG A 164 15.13 -6.81 -8.33
N PRO A 165 14.65 -8.07 -8.28
CA PRO A 165 13.24 -8.36 -8.48
C PRO A 165 12.41 -7.48 -7.54
N GLY A 166 11.25 -7.00 -7.99
CA GLY A 166 10.38 -6.13 -7.20
C GLY A 166 9.84 -6.79 -5.92
N SER A 167 8.53 -6.94 -5.78
CA SER A 167 7.97 -7.64 -4.61
C SER A 167 8.48 -9.09 -4.54
N PRO A 168 8.73 -9.63 -3.33
CA PRO A 168 9.17 -11.01 -3.17
C PRO A 168 8.07 -12.00 -3.60
N ASP A 169 8.46 -13.26 -3.81
CA ASP A 169 7.49 -14.34 -3.97
C ASP A 169 6.55 -14.38 -2.75
N PRO A 170 5.24 -14.14 -2.94
CA PRO A 170 4.30 -14.01 -1.83
C PRO A 170 4.16 -15.29 -1.00
N TYR A 171 4.39 -16.47 -1.59
CA TYR A 171 4.27 -17.75 -0.86
C TYR A 171 5.42 -17.98 0.13
N HIS A 172 6.57 -17.37 -0.11
CA HIS A 172 7.75 -17.45 0.75
C HIS A 172 7.95 -16.19 1.61
N ALA A 173 7.14 -15.17 1.38
CA ALA A 173 7.20 -13.94 2.15
C ALA A 173 6.75 -14.16 3.61
N ARG A 174 7.38 -13.42 4.52
CA ARG A 174 7.11 -13.49 5.96
C ARG A 174 6.37 -12.27 6.44
N SER A 175 5.46 -12.48 7.38
CA SER A 175 4.76 -11.42 8.10
C SER A 175 5.76 -10.50 8.82
N ALA A 176 5.55 -9.19 8.74
CA ALA A 176 6.24 -8.20 9.57
C ALA A 176 5.77 -8.23 11.03
N ARG A 177 4.60 -8.82 11.32
CA ARG A 177 4.06 -8.95 12.68
C ARG A 177 4.56 -10.21 13.38
N THR A 178 4.49 -11.35 12.69
CA THR A 178 4.69 -12.67 13.33
C THR A 178 5.86 -13.47 12.77
N GLY A 179 6.43 -13.03 11.65
CA GLY A 179 7.43 -13.82 10.88
C GLY A 179 6.86 -15.04 10.17
N ARG A 180 5.55 -15.33 10.29
CA ARG A 180 4.88 -16.47 9.66
C ARG A 180 4.71 -16.25 8.15
N THR A 181 4.70 -17.34 7.39
CA THR A 181 4.26 -17.34 5.99
C THR A 181 2.75 -17.57 5.89
N LEU A 182 2.16 -17.31 4.71
CA LEU A 182 0.76 -17.66 4.42
C LEU A 182 0.44 -19.11 4.80
N HIS A 183 1.28 -20.06 4.39
CA HIS A 183 1.08 -21.47 4.71
C HIS A 183 1.05 -21.73 6.22
N GLN A 184 1.96 -21.10 6.97
CA GLN A 184 2.00 -21.27 8.43
C GLN A 184 0.75 -20.70 9.11
N VAL A 185 0.24 -19.56 8.64
CA VAL A 185 -1.02 -18.98 9.13
C VAL A 185 -2.21 -19.87 8.81
N ALA A 186 -2.31 -20.38 7.57
CA ALA A 186 -3.37 -21.29 7.17
C ALA A 186 -3.38 -22.59 7.99
N VAL A 187 -2.19 -23.17 8.23
CA VAL A 187 -2.05 -24.38 9.06
C VAL A 187 -2.41 -24.12 10.52
N ALA A 188 -2.03 -22.98 11.09
CA ALA A 188 -2.38 -22.63 12.48
C ALA A 188 -3.90 -22.48 12.65
N ALA A 189 -4.56 -21.77 11.73
CA ALA A 189 -6.02 -21.61 11.74
C ALA A 189 -6.75 -22.96 11.63
N ALA A 190 -6.26 -23.87 10.79
CA ALA A 190 -6.85 -25.20 10.63
C ALA A 190 -6.70 -26.10 11.88
N ARG A 191 -5.72 -25.82 12.75
CA ARG A 191 -5.47 -26.57 13.99
C ARG A 191 -6.28 -26.06 15.18
N GLY A 192 -6.93 -24.89 15.06
CA GLY A 192 -7.61 -24.24 16.18
C GLY A 192 -6.66 -23.55 17.16
N ASP A 193 -5.39 -23.38 16.78
CA ASP A 193 -4.38 -22.65 17.56
C ASP A 193 -4.53 -21.15 17.28
N GLY A 194 -5.64 -20.55 17.74
CA GLY A 194 -5.83 -19.11 17.76
C GLY A 194 -5.25 -18.52 19.05
N ASP A 195 -4.34 -17.56 18.91
CA ASP A 195 -3.81 -16.71 19.99
C ASP A 195 -4.85 -15.67 20.41
#